data_AF-X1RJX6-F1
#
_entry.id   AF-X1RJX6-F1
#
_cell.length_a   1.000
_cell.length_b   1.000
_cell.length_c   1.000
_cell.angle_alpha   90.00
_cell.angle_beta   90.00
_cell.angle_gamma   90.00
#
_symmetry.space_group_name_H-M   'P 1'
#
loop_
_entity.id
_entity.type
_entity.pdbx_description
1 polymer ?
#
loop_
_entity_poly.entity_id
_entity_poly.type
_entity_poly.pdbx_seq_one_letter_code
_entity_poly.pdbx_strand_id
1 'polypeptide(L)' 'GISETLYTLIEDLFTITLRLITNCECEEGCPSCIYSPKCGNDNAPLDKKAASIILDKLLKIITTKK' A
#
# COMPACT_ATOMS: atom_id res chain seq x y z
N GLY A 1 11.26 17.93 7.92
CA GLY A 1 10.76 18.11 6.52
C GLY A 1 9.64 17.13 6.20
N ILE A 2 9.00 17.17 5.01
CA ILE A 2 7.85 16.27 4.71
C ILE A 2 8.24 14.80 4.84
N SER A 3 9.37 14.39 4.25
CA SER A 3 9.85 12.99 4.32
C SER A 3 10.12 12.52 5.74
N GLU A 4 10.60 13.41 6.61
CA GLU A 4 10.86 13.13 8.03
C GLU A 4 9.56 12.90 8.79
N THR A 5 8.55 13.76 8.58
CA THR A 5 7.21 13.57 9.17
C THR A 5 6.59 12.26 8.68
N LEU A 6 6.66 11.95 7.39
CA LEU A 6 6.13 10.70 6.84
C LEU A 6 6.84 9.46 7.42
N TYR A 7 8.15 9.54 7.65
CA TYR A 7 8.90 8.47 8.29
C TYR A 7 8.40 8.19 9.71
N THR A 8 8.10 9.23 10.50
CA THR A 8 7.53 9.05 11.85
C THR A 8 6.12 8.48 11.86
N LEU A 9 5.36 8.67 10.77
CA LEU A 9 3.97 8.22 10.62
C LEU A 9 3.84 6.92 9.81
N ILE A 10 4.94 6.25 9.48
CA ILE A 10 4.96 5.17 8.49
C ILE A 10 4.05 3.99 8.86
N GLU A 11 3.95 3.65 10.15
CA GLU A 11 3.10 2.58 10.67
C GLU A 11 1.60 2.88 10.43
N ASP A 12 1.17 4.09 10.77
CA ASP A 12 -0.22 4.53 10.57
C ASP A 12 -0.57 4.62 9.09
N LEU A 13 0.34 5.19 8.29
CA LEU A 13 0.17 5.31 6.85
C LEU A 13 0.00 3.93 6.20
N PHE A 14 0.86 2.98 6.53
CA PHE A 14 0.77 1.62 5.97
C PHE A 14 -0.49 0.90 6.44
N THR A 15 -0.91 1.10 7.70
CA THR A 15 -2.16 0.52 8.23
C THR A 15 -3.38 1.04 7.48
N ILE A 16 -3.47 2.36 7.27
CA ILE A 16 -4.57 2.99 6.54
C ILE A 16 -4.56 2.55 5.08
N THR A 17 -3.38 2.48 4.44
CA THR A 17 -3.26 2.00 3.05
C THR A 17 -3.68 0.54 2.93
N LEU A 18 -3.29 -0.34 3.87
CA LEU A 18 -3.71 -1.74 3.84
C LEU A 18 -5.23 -1.85 3.92
N ARG A 19 -5.85 -1.11 4.85
CA ARG A 19 -7.30 -1.05 4.98
C ARG A 19 -7.98 -0.55 3.69
N LEU A 20 -7.43 0.47 3.04
CA LEU A 20 -7.94 0.99 1.77
C LEU A 20 -7.89 -0.07 0.66
N ILE A 21 -6.80 -0.82 0.57
CA ILE A 21 -6.66 -1.89 -0.42
C ILE A 21 -7.63 -3.04 -0.10
N THR A 22 -7.68 -3.52 1.14
CA THR A 22 -8.49 -4.68 1.52
C THR A 22 -9.99 -4.41 1.46
N ASN A 23 -10.42 -3.17 1.74
CA ASN A 23 -11.84 -2.79 1.71
C ASN A 23 -12.34 -2.42 0.31
N CYS A 24 -11.46 -2.29 -0.68
CA CYS A 24 -11.89 -2.06 -2.04
C CYS A 24 -12.63 -3.28 -2.60
N GLU A 25 -13.73 -3.10 -3.31
CA GLU A 25 -14.56 -4.19 -3.83
C GLU A 25 -14.00 -4.84 -5.11
N CYS A 26 -12.92 -4.29 -5.70
CA CYS A 26 -12.31 -4.86 -6.90
C CYS A 26 -11.56 -6.18 -6.62
N GLU A 27 -11.45 -7.03 -7.63
CA GLU A 27 -10.75 -8.32 -7.56
C GLU A 27 -9.24 -8.17 -7.85
N GLU A 28 -8.89 -7.74 -9.06
CA GLU A 28 -7.51 -7.64 -9.54
C GLU A 28 -6.80 -6.35 -9.10
N GLY A 29 -7.55 -5.26 -8.91
CA GLY A 29 -7.03 -3.92 -8.62
C GLY A 29 -7.71 -2.84 -9.48
N CYS A 30 -7.74 -1.60 -8.98
CA CYS A 30 -8.38 -0.49 -9.69
C CYS A 30 -7.72 0.87 -9.38
N PRO A 31 -8.10 1.94 -10.13
CA PRO A 31 -7.69 3.32 -9.89
C PRO A 31 -7.84 3.81 -8.44
N SER A 32 -8.82 3.28 -7.71
CA SER A 32 -9.12 3.71 -6.35
C SER A 32 -8.26 3.03 -5.28
N CYS A 33 -7.52 1.96 -5.59
CA CYS A 33 -6.79 1.20 -4.58
C CYS A 33 -5.28 1.08 -4.81
N ILE A 34 -4.84 0.64 -6.00
CA ILE A 34 -3.43 0.28 -6.24
C ILE A 34 -2.85 0.88 -7.52
N TYR A 35 -3.51 1.89 -8.06
CA TYR A 35 -3.07 2.55 -9.29
C TYR A 35 -2.09 3.68 -9.01
N SER A 36 -1.04 3.75 -9.83
CA SER A 36 -0.11 4.86 -9.82
C SER A 36 -0.26 5.70 -11.10
N PRO A 37 -0.48 7.03 -10.99
CA PRO A 37 -0.48 7.94 -12.15
C PRO A 37 0.93 8.11 -12.75
N LYS A 38 1.95 7.48 -12.17
CA LYS A 38 3.34 7.51 -12.63
C LYS A 38 3.83 6.14 -13.13
N CYS A 39 2.93 5.16 -13.30
CA CYS A 39 3.29 3.87 -13.87
C CYS A 39 3.62 3.98 -15.37
N GLY A 40 4.75 3.42 -15.81
CA GLY A 40 5.19 3.48 -17.21
C GLY A 40 4.66 2.36 -18.11
N ASN A 41 3.90 1.41 -17.55
CA ASN A 41 3.32 0.26 -18.27
C ASN A 41 1.79 0.19 -18.08
N ASP A 42 1.13 1.35 -18.01
CA ASP A 42 -0.33 1.48 -17.88
C ASP A 42 -0.95 0.69 -16.71
N ASN A 43 -0.17 0.46 -15.65
CA ASN A 43 -0.55 -0.36 -14.50
C ASN A 43 -0.97 -1.80 -14.87
N ALA A 44 -0.49 -2.36 -15.99
CA ALA A 44 -0.82 -3.71 -16.40
C ALA A 44 0.33 -4.71 -16.13
N PRO A 45 0.06 -5.87 -15.48
CA PRO A 45 -1.16 -6.19 -14.74
C PRO A 45 -1.25 -5.45 -13.39
N LEU A 46 -2.48 -5.23 -12.92
CA LEU A 46 -2.74 -4.89 -11.51
C LEU A 46 -2.84 -6.19 -10.70
N ASP A 47 -2.23 -6.21 -9.51
CA ASP A 47 -2.34 -7.34 -8.59
C ASP A 47 -2.57 -6.83 -7.16
N LYS A 48 -3.85 -6.72 -6.80
CA LYS A 48 -4.33 -6.31 -5.47
C LYS A 48 -3.85 -7.26 -4.39
N LYS A 49 -3.83 -8.57 -4.66
CA LYS A 49 -3.46 -9.58 -3.68
C LYS A 49 -1.97 -9.48 -3.33
N ALA A 50 -1.11 -9.34 -4.34
CA ALA A 50 0.32 -9.11 -4.12
C ALA A 50 0.56 -7.81 -3.36
N ALA A 51 -0.14 -6.72 -3.72
CA ALA A 51 -0.03 -5.44 -3.01
C ALA A 51 -0.39 -5.56 -1.52
N SER A 52 -1.51 -6.23 -1.20
CA SER A 52 -1.90 -6.49 0.20
C SER A 52 -0.87 -7.34 0.95
N ILE A 53 -0.34 -8.40 0.33
CA ILE A 53 0.65 -9.29 0.96
C ILE A 53 1.95 -8.54 1.25
N ILE A 54 2.44 -7.74 0.30
CA ILE A 54 3.67 -6.96 0.48
C ILE A 54 3.49 -5.97 1.62
N LEU A 55 2.38 -5.23 1.64
CA LEU A 55 2.13 -4.22 2.65
C LEU A 55 1.93 -4.81 4.06
N ASP A 56 1.23 -5.94 4.17
CA ASP A 56 1.11 -6.70 5.43
C ASP A 56 2.48 -7.17 5.96
N LYS A 57 3.35 -7.67 5.07
CA LYS A 57 4.72 -8.04 5.46
C LYS A 57 5.54 -6.85 5.93
N LEU A 58 5.44 -5.71 5.25
CA LEU A 58 6.12 -4.47 5.64
C LEU A 58 5.65 -4.00 7.03
N LEU A 59 4.34 -4.03 7.28
CA LEU A 59 3.78 -3.72 8.60
C LEU A 59 4.35 -4.62 9.68
N LYS A 60 4.38 -5.94 9.46
CA LYS A 60 5.00 -6.90 10.42
C LYS A 60 6.46 -6.59 10.70
N ILE A 61 7.25 -6.21 9.68
CA ILE A 61 8.66 -5.85 9.86
C ILE A 61 8.81 -4.59 10.71
N ILE A 62 7.97 -3.59 10.48
CA ILE A 62 8.06 -2.29 11.17
C ILE A 62 7.57 -2.40 12.61
N THR A 63 6.51 -3.18 12.88
CA THR A 63 5.97 -3.37 14.23
C THR A 63 6.85 -4.27 15.10
N THR A 64 7.51 -5.28 14.52
CA THR A 64 8.40 -6.20 15.27
C THR A 64 9.74 -5.56 15.65
N LYS A 65 10.09 -4.40 15.07
CA LYS A 65 11.31 -3.65 15.40
C LYS A 65 11.17 -2.71 16.60
N LYS A 66 10.02 -2.68 17.27
CA LYS A 66 9.82 -1.96 18.54
C LYS A 66 10.33 -2.75 19.73
#